data_AF-A0A3R6XXI3-F1
#
_entry.id   AF-A0A3R6XXI3-F1
#
_cell.length_a   1.000
_cell.length_b   1.000
_cell.length_c   1.000
_cell.angle_alpha   90.00
_cell.angle_beta   90.00
_cell.angle_gamma   90.00
#
_symmetry.space_group_name_H-M   'P 1'
#
loop_
_entity.id
_entity.type
_entity.pdbx_description
1 polymer ?
#
loop_
_entity_poly.entity_id
_entity_poly.type
_entity_poly.pdbx_seq_one_letter_code
_entity_poly.pdbx_strand_id
1 'polypeptide(L)'
;MFALPKDHKYANKKSLSFSDMNGENMLLMPDIGFWSFVLEKMPDSRFLTQNDRYSFQELVQASSLPCFVTDVSENYRVTAESRIAIPISDKEATATYYLVCKKERRQEWKALFRVTE
;
A
#
# COMPACT_ATOMS: atom_id res chain seq x y z
N MET A 1 3.63 1.48 -1.14
CA MET A 1 4.46 1.16 -2.32
C MET A 1 3.57 0.96 -3.53
N PHE A 2 4.08 1.22 -4.74
CA PHE A 2 3.42 0.86 -5.99
C PHE A 2 3.84 -0.56 -6.40
N ALA A 3 2.90 -1.49 -6.52
CA ALA A 3 3.15 -2.81 -7.10
C ALA A 3 2.95 -2.73 -8.62
N LEU A 4 4.06 -2.69 -9.35
CA LEU A 4 4.10 -2.51 -10.80
C LEU A 4 4.39 -3.85 -11.50
N PRO A 5 3.86 -4.11 -12.69
CA PRO A 5 4.39 -5.15 -13.56
C PRO A 5 5.90 -4.97 -13.80
N LYS A 6 6.63 -6.06 -13.95
CA LYS A 6 8.10 -6.04 -14.17
C LYS A 6 8.53 -5.29 -15.43
N ASP A 7 7.66 -5.19 -16.43
CA ASP A 7 7.88 -4.48 -17.70
C ASP A 7 7.37 -3.03 -17.69
N HIS A 8 6.82 -2.56 -16.57
CA HIS A 8 6.35 -1.18 -16.44
C HIS A 8 7.49 -0.16 -16.67
N LYS A 9 7.19 0.98 -17.32
CA LYS A 9 8.21 2.02 -17.64
C LYS A 9 9.01 2.55 -16.44
N TYR A 10 8.44 2.44 -15.24
CA TYR A 10 9.08 2.85 -13.98
C TYR A 10 9.64 1.69 -13.15
N ALA A 11 9.67 0.48 -13.69
CA ALA A 11 10.10 -0.71 -12.96
C ALA A 11 11.54 -0.62 -12.41
N ASN A 12 12.40 0.16 -13.07
CA ASN A 12 13.80 0.33 -12.66
C ASN A 12 14.03 1.52 -11.72
N LYS A 13 12.96 2.20 -11.27
CA LYS A 13 13.07 3.36 -10.37
C LYS A 13 13.24 2.86 -8.93
N LYS A 14 14.13 3.52 -8.16
CA LYS A 14 14.35 3.20 -6.74
C LYS A 14 13.21 3.65 -5.83
N SER A 15 12.51 4.71 -6.23
CA SER A 15 11.30 5.23 -5.58
C SER A 15 10.54 6.09 -6.58
N LEU A 16 9.25 6.32 -6.30
CA LEU A 16 8.35 7.17 -7.08
C LEU A 16 7.53 8.03 -6.12
N SER A 17 7.14 9.21 -6.54
CA SER A 17 6.12 10.01 -5.85
C SER A 17 4.72 9.67 -6.37
N PHE A 18 3.67 10.13 -5.67
CA PHE A 18 2.31 10.12 -6.20
C PHE A 18 2.22 10.91 -7.51
N SER A 19 2.96 12.01 -7.62
CA SER A 19 2.98 12.84 -8.84
C SER A 19 3.59 12.14 -10.05
N ASP A 20 4.57 11.24 -9.86
CA ASP A 20 5.18 10.46 -10.94
C ASP A 20 4.19 9.44 -11.54
N MET A 21 3.24 8.97 -10.73
CA MET A 21 2.24 7.97 -11.11
C MET A 21 0.87 8.59 -11.44
N ASN A 22 0.68 9.89 -11.19
CA ASN A 22 -0.57 10.57 -11.46
C ASN A 22 -0.89 10.52 -12.97
N GLY A 23 -2.12 10.11 -13.31
CA GLY A 23 -2.53 9.82 -14.68
C GLY A 23 -2.49 8.34 -15.08
N GLU A 24 -1.85 7.47 -14.29
CA GLU A 24 -1.93 6.02 -14.49
C GLU A 24 -3.32 5.48 -14.10
N ASN A 25 -3.78 4.45 -14.81
CA ASN A 25 -4.96 3.67 -14.41
C ASN A 25 -4.52 2.62 -13.39
N MET A 26 -5.18 2.52 -12.23
CA MET A 26 -4.72 1.67 -11.13
C MET A 26 -5.86 0.86 -10.52
N LEU A 27 -5.55 -0.32 -9.98
CA LEU A 27 -6.48 -1.09 -9.17
C LEU A 27 -6.51 -0.53 -7.75
N LEU A 28 -7.70 -0.42 -7.18
CA LEU A 28 -7.89 0.03 -5.79
C LEU A 28 -8.99 -0.80 -5.11
N MET A 29 -8.81 -1.18 -3.84
CA MET A 29 -9.94 -1.64 -3.02
C MET A 29 -10.62 -0.41 -2.39
N PRO A 30 -11.95 -0.39 -2.19
CA PRO A 30 -12.61 0.72 -1.49
C PRO A 30 -12.22 0.77 -0.01
N ASP A 31 -12.69 1.80 0.70
CA ASP A 31 -12.65 1.90 2.17
C ASP A 31 -11.25 1.77 2.79
N ILE A 32 -10.24 2.33 2.11
CA ILE A 32 -8.82 2.32 2.54
C ILE A 32 -8.51 3.23 3.75
N GLY A 33 -9.54 3.76 4.41
CA GLY A 33 -9.41 4.58 5.60
C GLY A 33 -8.57 5.84 5.37
N PHE A 34 -7.56 6.03 6.22
CA PHE A 34 -6.69 7.21 6.19
C PHE A 34 -5.82 7.30 4.93
N TRP A 35 -5.73 6.25 4.11
CA TRP A 35 -5.03 6.29 2.81
C TRP A 35 -5.85 6.96 1.70
N SER A 36 -7.09 7.37 1.96
CA SER A 36 -7.98 8.01 0.97
C SER A 36 -7.38 9.26 0.31
N PHE A 37 -6.40 9.92 0.94
CA PHE A 37 -5.68 11.05 0.36
C PHE A 37 -5.02 10.74 -0.99
N VAL A 38 -4.76 9.46 -1.34
CA VAL A 38 -4.18 9.10 -2.64
C VAL A 38 -5.07 9.56 -3.81
N LEU A 39 -6.39 9.63 -3.60
CA LEU A 39 -7.33 10.14 -4.60
C LEU A 39 -7.14 11.64 -4.86
N GLU A 40 -6.77 12.41 -3.84
CA GLU A 40 -6.50 13.84 -3.95
C GLU A 40 -5.10 14.11 -4.54
N LYS A 41 -4.13 13.26 -4.21
CA LYS A 41 -2.74 13.37 -4.70
C LYS A 41 -2.58 12.92 -6.15
N MET A 42 -3.49 12.09 -6.65
CA MET A 42 -3.47 11.54 -8.01
C MET A 42 -4.79 11.83 -8.75
N PRO A 43 -5.17 13.11 -8.91
CA PRO A 43 -6.48 13.49 -9.44
C PRO A 43 -6.68 13.14 -10.93
N ASP A 44 -5.60 12.95 -11.68
CA ASP A 44 -5.66 12.58 -13.10
C ASP A 44 -5.67 11.05 -13.30
N SER A 45 -5.41 10.28 -12.24
CA SER A 45 -5.48 8.82 -12.26
C SER A 45 -6.93 8.33 -12.24
N ARG A 46 -7.16 7.20 -12.92
CA ARG A 46 -8.43 6.46 -12.80
C ARG A 46 -8.23 5.21 -11.98
N PHE A 47 -8.96 5.11 -10.88
CA PHE A 47 -8.94 3.93 -10.02
C PHE A 47 -10.07 2.97 -10.41
N LEU A 48 -9.70 1.80 -10.91
CA LEU A 48 -10.61 0.67 -11.06
C LEU A 48 -10.82 0.04 -9.69
N THR A 49 -11.94 0.38 -9.06
CA THR A 49 -12.27 -0.09 -7.72
C THR A 49 -12.88 -1.48 -7.76
N GLN A 50 -12.45 -2.36 -6.85
CA GLN A 50 -13.03 -3.69 -6.71
C GLN A 50 -13.23 -4.07 -5.25
N ASN A 51 -14.48 -4.37 -4.88
CA ASN A 51 -14.88 -4.57 -3.48
C ASN A 51 -14.59 -6.01 -3.03
N ASP A 52 -14.76 -6.98 -3.93
CA ASP A 52 -14.46 -8.37 -3.65
C ASP A 52 -12.96 -8.65 -3.71
N ARG A 53 -12.42 -9.24 -2.64
CA ARG A 53 -10.98 -9.48 -2.48
C ARG A 53 -10.45 -10.49 -3.51
N TYR A 54 -11.24 -11.52 -3.81
CA TYR A 54 -10.85 -12.55 -4.78
C TYR A 54 -10.78 -11.94 -6.19
N SER A 55 -11.83 -11.23 -6.60
CA SER A 55 -11.88 -10.52 -7.89
C SER A 55 -10.75 -9.49 -8.03
N PHE A 56 -10.43 -8.76 -6.95
CA PHE A 56 -9.28 -7.85 -6.95
C PHE A 56 -7.96 -8.60 -7.20
N GLN A 57 -7.76 -9.74 -6.55
CA GLN A 57 -6.55 -10.54 -6.74
C GLN A 57 -6.45 -11.12 -8.16
N GLU A 58 -7.55 -11.63 -8.72
CA GLU A 58 -7.59 -12.09 -10.11
C GLU A 58 -7.21 -10.97 -11.08
N LEU A 59 -7.71 -9.74 -10.87
CA LEU A 59 -7.32 -8.58 -11.68
C LEU A 59 -5.84 -8.20 -11.51
N VAL A 60 -5.29 -8.28 -10.30
CA VAL A 60 -3.87 -8.05 -10.05
C VAL A 60 -3.00 -9.05 -10.80
N GLN A 61 -3.42 -10.32 -10.89
CA GLN A 61 -2.68 -11.35 -11.64
C GLN A 61 -2.84 -11.22 -13.16
N ALA A 62 -4.04 -10.89 -13.62
CA ALA A 62 -4.40 -10.95 -15.04
C ALA A 62 -4.16 -9.63 -15.82
N SER A 63 -3.90 -8.52 -15.14
CA SER A 63 -3.73 -7.20 -15.78
C SER A 63 -2.34 -6.60 -15.59
N SER A 64 -2.03 -5.57 -16.37
CA SER A 64 -0.85 -4.71 -16.21
C SER A 64 -1.12 -3.47 -15.34
N LEU A 65 -2.31 -3.34 -14.74
CA LEU A 65 -2.66 -2.17 -13.92
C LEU A 65 -1.88 -2.18 -12.61
N PRO A 66 -1.19 -1.09 -12.23
CA PRO A 66 -0.58 -0.93 -10.91
C PRO A 66 -1.59 -1.05 -9.76
N CYS A 67 -1.12 -1.40 -8.57
CA CYS A 67 -1.88 -1.30 -7.33
C CYS A 67 -0.99 -0.87 -6.16
N PHE A 68 -1.59 -0.65 -4.99
CA PHE A 68 -0.84 -0.29 -3.78
C PHE A 68 -0.61 -1.51 -2.89
N VAL A 69 0.60 -1.59 -2.32
CA VAL A 69 0.98 -2.58 -1.30
C VAL A 69 1.75 -1.91 -0.16
N THR A 70 1.67 -2.48 1.04
CA THR A 70 2.50 -2.06 2.21
C THR A 70 3.72 -2.96 2.34
N ASP A 71 4.75 -2.47 3.02
CA ASP A 71 5.91 -3.26 3.44
C ASP A 71 5.52 -4.49 4.28
N VAL A 72 4.52 -4.35 5.15
CA VAL A 72 3.96 -5.48 5.90
C VAL A 72 3.36 -6.52 4.95
N SER A 73 2.53 -6.12 3.98
CA SER A 73 1.96 -7.08 3.02
C SER A 73 3.00 -7.74 2.11
N GLU A 74 4.08 -7.01 1.81
CA GLU A 74 5.22 -7.55 1.05
C GLU A 74 5.98 -8.62 1.84
N ASN A 75 6.15 -8.43 3.15
CA ASN A 75 6.79 -9.43 4.02
C ASN A 75 6.03 -10.78 4.03
N TYR A 76 4.73 -10.76 3.73
CA TYR A 76 3.90 -11.96 3.56
C TYR A 76 3.77 -12.39 2.08
N ARG A 77 4.58 -11.83 1.17
CA ARG A 77 4.60 -12.11 -0.27
C ARG A 77 3.23 -11.99 -0.93
N VAL A 78 2.44 -10.99 -0.52
CA VAL A 78 1.14 -10.72 -1.15
C VAL A 78 1.30 -10.18 -2.58
N THR A 79 2.45 -9.58 -2.89
CA THR A 79 2.74 -9.11 -4.25
C THR A 79 2.94 -10.29 -5.19
N ALA A 80 2.22 -10.26 -6.32
CA ALA A 80 2.34 -11.26 -7.37
C ALA A 80 3.79 -11.37 -7.87
N GLU A 81 4.26 -12.59 -8.17
CA GLU A 81 5.62 -12.82 -8.67
C GLU A 81 5.93 -12.06 -9.98
N SER A 82 4.92 -11.72 -10.76
CA SER A 82 5.00 -10.92 -11.99
C SER A 82 5.23 -9.42 -11.74
N ARG A 83 5.22 -9.00 -10.48
CA ARG A 83 5.25 -7.59 -10.07
C ARG A 83 6.45 -7.29 -9.16
N ILE A 84 6.73 -6.01 -9.04
CA ILE A 84 7.75 -5.46 -8.15
C ILE A 84 7.16 -4.30 -7.35
N ALA A 85 7.52 -4.22 -6.08
CA ALA A 85 7.11 -3.14 -5.20
C ALA A 85 8.13 -1.99 -5.24
N ILE A 86 7.69 -0.84 -5.73
CA ILE A 86 8.48 0.40 -5.76
C ILE A 86 8.05 1.31 -4.59
N PRO A 87 8.98 1.72 -3.69
CA PRO A 87 8.70 2.64 -2.60
C PRO A 87 8.10 3.96 -3.06
N ILE A 88 7.19 4.50 -2.24
CA ILE A 88 6.63 5.84 -2.47
C ILE A 88 7.47 6.84 -1.66
N SER A 89 7.95 7.91 -2.29
CA SER A 89 8.86 8.88 -1.67
C SER A 89 8.15 9.98 -0.87
N ASP A 90 6.86 10.22 -1.11
CA ASP A 90 6.05 11.16 -0.33
C ASP A 90 5.96 10.75 1.14
N LYS A 91 6.14 11.72 2.05
CA LYS A 91 6.17 11.46 3.50
C LYS A 91 4.84 10.91 4.01
N GLU A 92 3.74 11.35 3.39
CA GLU A 92 2.39 10.91 3.67
C GLU A 92 2.17 9.42 3.34
N ALA A 93 3.04 8.80 2.54
CA ALA A 93 2.96 7.37 2.21
C ALA A 93 3.49 6.45 3.32
N THR A 94 3.54 6.93 4.55
CA THR A 94 3.98 6.21 5.74
C THR A 94 2.90 6.24 6.81
N ALA A 95 2.75 5.16 7.56
CA ALA A 95 1.83 5.09 8.70
C ALA A 95 2.59 4.66 9.94
N THR A 96 2.42 5.41 11.03
CA THR A 96 2.96 5.05 12.33
C THR A 96 1.90 4.32 13.15
N TYR A 97 2.21 3.10 13.55
CA TYR A 97 1.36 2.30 14.42
C TYR A 97 1.78 2.49 15.87
N TYR A 98 0.80 2.66 16.75
CA TYR A 98 1.01 2.85 18.17
C TYR A 98 0.33 1.75 18.97
N LEU A 99 1.05 1.20 19.94
CA LEU A 99 0.46 0.36 20.97
C LEU A 99 0.01 1.26 22.14
N VAL A 100 -1.30 1.29 22.41
CA VAL A 100 -1.88 2.15 23.45
C VAL A 100 -2.71 1.34 24.45
N CYS A 101 -2.62 1.70 25.73
CA CYS A 101 -3.47 1.14 26.78
C CYS A 101 -3.83 2.21 27.81
N LYS A 102 -4.90 1.98 28.58
CA LYS A 102 -5.21 2.82 29.75
C LYS A 102 -4.06 2.74 30.76
N LYS A 103 -3.69 3.87 31.36
CA LYS A 103 -2.53 4.00 32.25
C LYS A 103 -2.57 2.98 33.38
N GLU A 104 -3.75 2.75 33.95
CA GLU A 104 -3.99 1.85 35.07
C GLU A 104 -3.74 0.37 34.70
N ARG A 105 -3.86 0.03 33.41
CA ARG A 105 -3.66 -1.33 32.89
C ARG A 105 -2.26 -1.57 32.34
N ARG A 106 -1.37 -0.56 32.35
CA ARG A 106 -0.02 -0.68 31.76
C ARG A 106 0.78 -1.84 32.36
N GLN A 107 0.60 -2.12 33.65
CA GLN A 107 1.28 -3.23 34.31
C GLN A 107 0.81 -4.60 33.81
N GLU A 108 -0.48 -4.76 33.50
CA GLU A 108 -1.04 -5.99 32.91
C GLU A 108 -0.38 -6.31 31.55
N TRP A 109 -0.14 -5.27 30.75
CA TRP A 109 0.39 -5.39 29.39
C TRP A 109 1.92 -5.18 29.31
N LYS A 110 2.62 -5.17 30.43
CA LYS A 110 4.06 -4.86 30.50
C LYS A 110 4.91 -5.76 29.59
N ALA A 111 4.52 -7.03 29.44
CA ALA A 111 5.20 -7.96 28.54
C ALA A 111 5.10 -7.52 27.07
N LEU A 112 3.95 -7.00 26.64
CA LEU A 112 3.71 -6.58 25.26
C LEU A 112 4.51 -5.31 24.92
N PHE A 113 4.55 -4.34 25.85
CA PHE A 113 5.33 -3.11 25.67
C PHE A 113 6.85 -3.36 25.58
N ARG A 114 7.37 -4.42 26.21
CA ARG A 114 8.80 -4.78 26.15
C ARG A 114 9.26 -5.33 24.80
N VAL A 115 8.35 -5.84 23.97
CA VAL A 115 8.69 -6.43 22.66
C VAL A 115 8.71 -5.36 21.57
N THR A 116 8.25 -4.14 21.87
CA THR A 116 8.10 -3.03 20.93
C THR A 116 9.06 -1.86 21.19
N GLU A 117 9.90 -1.94 22.23
CA GLU A 117 10.99 -1.00 22.57
C GLU A 117 12.33 -1.54 22.09
#